data_AF-A0A660RYM8-F1
#
_entry.id   AF-A0A660RYM8-F1
#
_cell.length_a   1.000
_cell.length_b   1.000
_cell.length_c   1.000
_cell.angle_alpha   90.00
_cell.angle_beta   90.00
_cell.angle_gamma   90.00
#
_symmetry.space_group_name_H-M   'P 1'
#
loop_
_entity.id
_entity.type
_entity.pdbx_description
1 polymer ?
#
loop_
_entity_poly.entity_id
_entity_poly.type
_entity_poly.pdbx_seq_one_letter_code
_entity_poly.pdbx_strand_id
1 'polypeptide(L)' 'MPECLPFCAWRYNPKKVKMEEVVAPPYDIVSEKEIKEFKNKSCYNIFHLELPESYKKAKELLENWIK' A
#
# COMPACT_ATOMS: atom_id res chain seq x y z
N MET A 1 28.22 -12.15 3.81
CA MET A 1 26.95 -11.91 3.10
C MET A 1 25.83 -12.08 4.12
N PRO A 2 24.86 -11.17 4.23
CA PRO A 2 23.77 -11.33 5.19
C PRO A 2 22.95 -12.59 4.88
N GLU A 3 22.40 -13.21 5.92
CA GLU A 3 21.51 -14.35 5.80
C GLU A 3 20.07 -13.89 5.51
N CYS A 4 19.41 -14.51 4.52
CA CYS A 4 18.02 -14.21 4.17
C CYS A 4 17.10 -15.27 4.78
N LEU A 5 16.24 -14.86 5.72
CA LEU A 5 15.26 -15.74 6.38
C LEU A 5 13.87 -15.59 5.77
N PRO A 6 13.06 -16.65 5.68
CA PRO A 6 11.68 -16.56 5.22
C PRO A 6 10.81 -15.82 6.24
N PHE A 7 9.78 -15.14 5.76
CA PHE A 7 8.76 -14.51 6.59
C PHE A 7 7.39 -14.59 5.93
N CYS A 8 6.33 -14.50 6.74
CA CYS A 8 4.95 -14.49 6.25
C CYS A 8 4.53 -13.07 5.85
N ALA A 9 4.75 -12.72 4.59
CA ALA A 9 4.30 -11.45 4.02
C ALA A 9 2.80 -11.47 3.66
N TRP A 10 2.18 -10.30 3.63
CA TRP A 10 0.89 -10.11 2.97
C TRP A 10 1.08 -9.81 1.48
N ARG A 11 0.13 -10.28 0.67
CA ARG A 11 0.07 -10.02 -0.78
C ARG A 11 -1.34 -9.60 -1.14
N TYR A 12 -1.47 -8.70 -2.10
CA TYR A 12 -2.77 -8.38 -2.69
C TYR A 12 -3.40 -9.62 -3.31
N ASN A 13 -4.73 -9.70 -3.24
CA ASN A 13 -5.48 -10.76 -3.89
C ASN A 13 -5.82 -10.35 -5.33
N PRO A 14 -5.17 -10.93 -6.36
CA PRO A 14 -5.37 -10.53 -7.76
C PRO A 14 -6.78 -10.84 -8.30
N LYS A 15 -7.60 -11.62 -7.56
CA LYS A 15 -9.02 -11.83 -7.90
C LYS A 15 -9.93 -10.70 -7.43
N LYS A 16 -9.47 -9.86 -6.48
CA LYS A 16 -10.25 -8.77 -5.88
C LYS A 16 -9.80 -7.38 -6.35
N VAL A 17 -8.53 -7.23 -6.77
CA VAL A 17 -7.96 -5.95 -7.18
C VAL A 17 -7.17 -6.10 -8.47
N LYS A 18 -7.10 -5.02 -9.26
CA LYS A 18 -6.15 -4.92 -10.38
C LYS A 18 -4.83 -4.38 -9.86
N MET A 19 -3.72 -5.00 -10.23
CA MET A 19 -2.43 -4.61 -9.65
C MET A 19 -2.03 -3.19 -10.00
N GLU A 20 -2.29 -2.73 -11.24
CA GLU A 20 -1.92 -1.36 -11.66
C GLU A 20 -2.64 -0.26 -10.87
N GLU A 21 -3.76 -0.57 -10.22
CA GLU A 21 -4.54 0.38 -9.43
C GLU A 21 -4.06 0.45 -7.97
N VAL A 22 -3.37 -0.59 -7.47
CA VAL A 22 -3.00 -0.72 -6.05
C VAL A 22 -1.52 -0.56 -5.75
N VAL A 23 -0.63 -0.73 -6.74
CA VAL A 23 0.80 -0.39 -6.57
C VAL A 23 1.06 1.09 -6.81
N ALA A 24 2.20 1.55 -6.32
CA ALA A 24 2.67 2.91 -6.56
C ALA A 24 4.20 2.94 -6.68
N PRO A 25 4.77 4.00 -7.29
CA PRO A 25 6.22 4.21 -7.30
C PRO A 25 6.76 4.45 -5.88
N PRO A 26 8.09 4.35 -5.67
CA PRO A 26 8.73 4.76 -4.42
C PRO A 26 8.30 6.16 -3.97
N TYR A 27 8.05 6.32 -2.67
CA TYR A 27 7.48 7.55 -2.11
C TYR A 27 8.40 8.77 -2.20
N ASP A 28 9.71 8.56 -2.40
CA ASP A 28 10.75 9.59 -2.50
C ASP A 28 10.82 10.27 -3.86
N ILE A 29 10.11 9.75 -4.87
CA ILE A 29 10.12 10.28 -6.25
C ILE A 29 8.77 10.82 -6.73
N VAL A 30 7.75 10.88 -5.87
CA VAL A 30 6.39 11.31 -6.21
C VAL A 30 6.01 12.64 -5.56
N SER A 31 5.29 13.49 -6.28
CA SER A 31 4.73 14.74 -5.74
C SER A 31 3.46 14.51 -4.92
N GLU A 32 3.08 15.48 -4.08
CA GLU A 32 1.81 15.43 -3.34
C GLU A 32 0.58 15.28 -4.24
N LYS A 33 0.62 15.83 -5.45
CA LYS A 33 -0.44 15.71 -6.44
C LYS A 33 -0.54 14.27 -6.93
N GLU A 34 0.59 13.66 -7.29
CA GLU A 34 0.65 12.26 -7.72
C GLU A 34 0.20 11.32 -6.60
N ILE A 35 0.61 11.57 -5.35
CA ILE A 35 0.16 10.79 -4.19
C ILE A 35 -1.36 10.79 -4.10
N LYS A 36 -2.01 11.95 -4.27
CA LYS A 36 -3.48 12.06 -4.29
C LYS A 36 -4.08 11.30 -5.47
N GLU A 37 -3.50 11.42 -6.66
CA GLU A 37 -3.96 10.68 -7.85
C GLU A 37 -3.88 9.17 -7.64
N PHE A 38 -2.76 8.64 -7.12
CA PHE A 38 -2.60 7.21 -6.82
C PHE A 38 -3.57 6.73 -5.74
N LYS A 39 -3.74 7.50 -4.66
CA LYS A 39 -4.74 7.18 -3.61
C LYS A 39 -6.17 7.16 -4.15
N ASN A 40 -6.47 7.99 -5.16
CA ASN A 40 -7.78 8.04 -5.79
C ASN A 40 -8.02 6.91 -6.80
N LYS A 41 -6.96 6.24 -7.31
CA LYS A 41 -7.12 5.08 -8.22
C LYS A 41 -7.80 3.91 -7.52
N SER A 42 -7.50 3.69 -6.24
CA SER A 42 -8.07 2.59 -5.47
C SER A 42 -8.03 2.87 -3.98
N CYS A 43 -9.09 2.44 -3.27
CA CYS A 43 -9.09 2.39 -1.81
C CYS A 43 -8.07 1.39 -1.25
N TYR A 44 -7.51 0.51 -2.09
CA TYR A 44 -6.47 -0.46 -1.74
C TYR A 44 -5.06 -0.03 -2.16
N ASN A 45 -4.88 1.19 -2.69
CA ASN A 45 -3.56 1.66 -3.09
C ASN A 45 -2.57 1.71 -1.91
N ILE A 46 -1.34 1.23 -2.14
CA ILE A 46 -0.32 1.08 -1.09
C ILE A 46 0.03 2.39 -0.39
N PHE A 47 -0.13 3.55 -1.04
CA PHE A 47 0.09 4.86 -0.42
C PHE A 47 -0.87 5.16 0.74
N HIS A 48 -1.99 4.46 0.87
CA HIS A 48 -2.82 4.56 2.08
C HIS A 48 -2.12 3.98 3.33
N LEU A 49 -1.14 3.08 3.14
CA LEU A 49 -0.33 2.48 4.20
C LEU A 49 1.09 3.08 4.28
N GLU A 50 1.72 3.38 3.15
CA GLU A 50 3.08 3.96 3.11
C GLU A 50 3.10 5.45 3.45
N LEU A 51 2.08 6.19 3.00
CA LEU A 51 1.96 7.64 3.22
C LEU A 51 0.64 7.96 3.94
N PRO A 52 0.36 7.38 5.12
CA PRO A 52 -0.91 7.56 5.79
C PRO A 52 -1.01 8.95 6.42
N GLU A 53 -2.23 9.42 6.67
CA GLU A 53 -2.43 10.63 7.48
C GLU A 53 -1.96 10.44 8.94
N SER A 54 -2.02 9.20 9.43
CA SER A 54 -1.47 8.81 10.73
C SER A 54 -1.30 7.30 10.79
N TYR A 55 -0.33 6.82 11.59
CA TYR A 55 -0.15 5.38 11.80
C TYR A 55 -1.37 4.68 12.41
N LYS A 56 -2.17 5.39 13.21
CA LYS A 56 -3.42 4.86 13.76
C LYS A 56 -4.43 4.54 12.64
N LYS A 57 -4.64 5.47 11.71
CA LYS A 57 -5.52 5.24 10.55
C LYS A 57 -4.97 4.14 9.64
N ALA A 58 -3.65 4.06 9.44
CA ALA A 58 -3.03 3.00 8.66
C ALA A 58 -3.30 1.62 9.26
N LYS A 59 -3.19 1.48 10.58
CA LYS A 59 -3.50 0.24 11.31
C LYS A 59 -4.96 -0.16 11.13
N GLU A 60 -5.90 0.75 11.40
CA GLU A 60 -7.34 0.49 11.25
C GLU A 60 -7.70 0.10 9.82
N LEU A 61 -7.07 0.73 8.83
CA LEU A 61 -7.27 0.40 7.42
C LEU A 61 -6.74 -0.99 7.08
N LEU A 62 -5.52 -1.31 7.50
CA LEU A 62 -4.90 -2.62 7.28
C LEU A 62 -5.71 -3.74 7.93
N GLU A 63 -6.20 -3.55 9.16
CA GLU A 63 -7.08 -4.50 9.85
C GLU A 63 -8.36 -4.77 9.08
N ASN A 64 -8.85 -3.83 8.28
CA ASN A 64 -10.01 -4.03 7.41
C ASN A 64 -9.65 -4.74 6.09
N TRP A 65 -8.42 -4.60 5.59
CA TRP A 65 -7.97 -5.26 4.36
C TRP A 65 -7.68 -6.74 4.53
N ILE A 66 -7.21 -7.14 5.72
CA ILE A 66 -6.78 -8.52 6.00
C ILE A 66 -7.92 -9.44 6.50
N LYS A 67 -9.16 -8.92 6.55
CA LYS A 67 -10.38 -9.71 6.81
C LYS A 67 -10.82 -10.47 5.56
#